data_AF-A0A0D2K9P0-F1
#
_entry.id   AF-A0A0D2K9P0-F1
#
_cell.length_a   1.000
_cell.length_b   1.000
_cell.length_c   1.000
_cell.angle_alpha   90.00
_cell.angle_beta   90.00
_cell.angle_gamma   90.00
#
_symmetry.space_group_name_H-M   'P 1'
#
loop_
_entity.id
_entity.type
_entity.pdbx_description
1 polymer ?
#
loop_
_entity_poly.entity_id
_entity_poly.type
_entity_poly.pdbx_seq_one_letter_code
_entity_poly.pdbx_strand_id
1 'polypeptide(L)'
;MHSDKAKEFMLKVFNKSGISPTSTYLPAAIHPCISEEPRNGIPEAMAEARMVMCGAVSDLLEKTGTHPSEIDIVITNCSIFCPTPSLASMLVNHFKFGRDIQSYHLGGMGCGNGQEEGVCAVGLVRDLLQARPNAKALFVPAEITTYCYYPGTETKYLVANCIFRMGGAAILFSNRTDMRGRAKYQLLHSERVHTGADDAAYACMGWEPDSQGVNGVYLGKDVVVQAGKALTHCLTAVAPKILTWTQYSQAALNALQRSWLGPSTPKYTPDFTKTIVSHFAIHAGGYAVLKGIQKAMRLPASNMLPSFAALRDYGNTSCSTTWYVMAYQEACGGVGRGEVVMQIGMGGGMKAGVNLWRALRVNHCAHPAWRHLMDQPLTEADLPRSIDEERQQESASDTVGVAAAPARAAAMAAAAAAAGATQGAQLKASVAARATIEVYAVQDGVGA
;
A
#
# COMPACT_ATOMS: atom_id res chain seq x y z
N MET A 1 -21.79 13.45 -19.35
CA MET A 1 -21.99 13.10 -17.91
C MET A 1 -22.64 11.73 -17.76
N HIS A 2 -22.40 11.02 -16.65
CA HIS A 2 -23.06 9.73 -16.34
C HIS A 2 -24.57 9.88 -16.08
N SER A 3 -25.32 8.79 -16.23
CA SER A 3 -26.76 8.71 -15.90
C SER A 3 -27.02 8.78 -14.39
N ASP A 4 -28.24 9.17 -13.97
CA ASP A 4 -28.52 9.38 -12.54
C ASP A 4 -28.42 8.11 -11.70
N LYS A 5 -28.77 6.95 -12.27
CA LYS A 5 -28.53 5.63 -11.65
C LYS A 5 -27.04 5.34 -11.43
N ALA A 6 -26.16 5.81 -12.32
CA ALA A 6 -24.71 5.73 -12.15
C ALA A 6 -24.21 6.76 -11.12
N LYS A 7 -24.77 7.97 -11.06
CA LYS A 7 -24.49 8.96 -9.99
C LYS A 7 -24.87 8.41 -8.60
N GLU A 8 -26.06 7.84 -8.46
CA GLU A 8 -26.53 7.22 -7.21
C GLU A 8 -25.62 6.06 -6.79
N PHE A 9 -25.24 5.19 -7.73
CA PHE A 9 -24.28 4.11 -7.48
C PHE A 9 -22.92 4.65 -7.01
N MET A 10 -22.36 5.65 -7.70
CA MET A 10 -21.08 6.25 -7.33
C MET A 10 -21.12 6.92 -5.96
N LEU A 11 -22.19 7.67 -5.64
CA LEU A 11 -22.39 8.28 -4.33
C LEU A 11 -22.48 7.20 -3.23
N LYS A 12 -23.20 6.11 -3.49
CA LYS A 12 -23.33 4.96 -2.58
C LYS A 12 -22.01 4.19 -2.37
N VAL A 13 -21.14 4.13 -3.37
CA VAL A 13 -19.78 3.59 -3.25
C VAL A 13 -18.88 4.56 -2.49
N PHE A 14 -18.93 5.85 -2.82
CA PHE A 14 -18.13 6.89 -2.19
C PHE A 14 -18.43 7.00 -0.69
N ASN A 15 -19.70 7.07 -0.29
CA ASN A 15 -20.10 7.09 1.12
C ASN A 15 -19.74 5.79 1.89
N LYS A 16 -19.39 4.70 1.18
CA LYS A 16 -18.89 3.43 1.75
C LYS A 16 -17.37 3.27 1.65
N SER A 17 -16.67 4.20 1.01
CA SER A 17 -15.24 4.07 0.69
C SER A 17 -14.33 4.29 1.89
N GLY A 18 -14.80 5.05 2.89
CA GLY A 18 -14.01 5.54 4.03
C GLY A 18 -13.19 6.80 3.73
N ILE A 19 -13.44 7.46 2.60
CA ILE A 19 -12.68 8.60 2.09
C ILE A 19 -13.37 9.93 2.44
N SER A 20 -12.60 10.95 2.79
CA SER A 20 -13.11 12.30 3.08
C SER A 20 -13.68 13.00 1.84
N PRO A 21 -14.85 13.65 1.93
CA PRO A 21 -15.43 14.44 0.84
C PRO A 21 -14.67 15.74 0.54
N THR A 22 -13.81 16.21 1.46
CA THR A 22 -13.16 17.53 1.37
C THR A 22 -11.64 17.50 1.48
N SER A 23 -11.05 16.39 1.97
CA SER A 23 -9.59 16.29 2.16
C SER A 23 -8.85 15.67 0.96
N THR A 24 -9.56 14.95 0.08
CA THR A 24 -8.94 14.21 -1.03
C THR A 24 -8.91 14.96 -2.35
N TYR A 25 -7.95 14.58 -3.22
CA TYR A 25 -7.65 15.30 -4.46
C TYR A 25 -7.93 14.45 -5.71
N LEU A 26 -8.55 15.06 -6.70
CA LEU A 26 -8.66 14.58 -8.08
C LEU A 26 -7.94 15.57 -9.01
N PRO A 27 -7.31 15.11 -10.10
CA PRO A 27 -6.60 15.99 -11.01
C PRO A 27 -7.58 16.87 -11.76
N ALA A 28 -7.20 18.12 -12.00
CA ALA A 28 -8.07 19.16 -12.56
C ALA A 28 -8.77 18.77 -13.88
N ALA A 29 -8.20 17.83 -14.65
CA ALA A 29 -8.77 17.32 -15.89
C ALA A 29 -10.02 16.44 -15.71
N ILE A 30 -10.23 15.83 -14.53
CA ILE A 30 -11.42 14.99 -14.22
C ILE A 30 -12.18 15.47 -12.97
N HIS A 31 -11.69 16.52 -12.31
CA HIS A 31 -12.29 17.05 -11.09
C HIS A 31 -13.63 17.76 -11.40
N PRO A 32 -14.77 17.32 -10.84
CA PRO A 32 -16.10 17.75 -11.29
C PRO A 32 -16.40 19.23 -11.03
N CYS A 33 -15.74 19.87 -10.06
CA CYS A 33 -15.87 21.30 -9.80
C CYS A 33 -14.88 22.19 -10.60
N ILE A 34 -14.12 21.61 -11.55
CA ILE A 34 -13.07 22.31 -12.33
C ILE A 34 -13.20 22.07 -13.84
N SER A 35 -13.61 20.88 -14.28
CA SER A 35 -13.84 20.57 -15.69
C SER A 35 -15.28 20.11 -15.92
N GLU A 36 -16.01 20.81 -16.78
CA GLU A 36 -17.40 20.46 -17.16
C GLU A 36 -17.47 19.10 -17.87
N GLU A 37 -16.49 18.84 -18.74
CA GLU A 37 -16.25 17.54 -19.34
C GLU A 37 -14.89 16.97 -18.89
N PRO A 38 -14.83 15.72 -18.40
CA PRO A 38 -13.57 15.06 -18.05
C PRO A 38 -12.68 14.79 -19.28
N ARG A 39 -11.40 15.16 -19.18
CA ARG A 39 -10.37 14.85 -20.19
C ARG A 39 -9.41 13.79 -19.64
N ASN A 40 -9.48 12.56 -20.16
CA ASN A 40 -8.63 11.42 -19.77
C ASN A 40 -7.45 11.16 -20.74
N GLY A 41 -7.04 12.19 -21.49
CA GLY A 41 -5.99 12.09 -22.52
C GLY A 41 -4.58 11.89 -21.97
N ILE A 42 -3.69 11.41 -22.84
CA ILE A 42 -2.25 11.31 -22.54
C ILE A 42 -1.62 12.68 -22.19
N PRO A 43 -1.97 13.82 -22.84
CA PRO A 43 -1.42 15.12 -22.46
C PRO A 43 -1.75 15.53 -21.02
N GLU A 44 -3.00 15.32 -20.59
CA GLU A 44 -3.49 15.62 -19.25
C GLU A 44 -2.89 14.67 -18.20
N ALA A 45 -2.84 13.36 -18.50
CA ALA A 45 -2.18 12.38 -17.63
C ALA A 45 -0.66 12.63 -17.51
N MET A 46 0.02 13.08 -18.57
CA MET A 46 1.40 13.55 -18.49
C MET A 46 1.55 14.84 -17.67
N ALA A 47 0.51 15.68 -17.57
CA ALA A 47 0.53 16.88 -16.74
C ALA A 47 0.33 16.53 -15.24
N GLU A 48 -0.59 15.63 -14.93
CA GLU A 48 -0.73 15.03 -13.58
C GLU A 48 0.58 14.33 -13.17
N ALA A 49 1.16 13.49 -14.04
CA ALA A 49 2.42 12.80 -13.77
C ALA A 49 3.59 13.75 -13.53
N ARG A 50 3.70 14.86 -14.26
CA ARG A 50 4.70 15.91 -13.99
C ARG A 50 4.45 16.61 -12.66
N MET A 51 3.20 17.01 -12.38
CA MET A 51 2.84 17.68 -11.13
C MET A 51 3.21 16.80 -9.93
N VAL A 52 2.77 15.54 -9.94
CA VAL A 52 2.95 14.60 -8.84
C VAL A 52 4.40 14.13 -8.75
N MET A 53 5.00 13.59 -9.82
CA MET A 53 6.35 13.01 -9.74
C MET A 53 7.46 14.06 -9.66
N CYS A 54 7.40 15.18 -10.38
CA CYS A 54 8.43 16.21 -10.26
C CYS A 54 8.27 17.03 -8.98
N GLY A 55 7.03 17.35 -8.57
CA GLY A 55 6.76 17.96 -7.27
C GLY A 55 7.27 17.10 -6.11
N ALA A 56 7.12 15.77 -6.24
CA ALA A 56 7.73 14.82 -5.32
C ALA A 56 9.27 14.91 -5.31
N VAL A 57 9.92 14.66 -6.45
CA VAL A 57 11.39 14.55 -6.53
C VAL A 57 12.12 15.83 -6.11
N SER A 58 11.57 17.02 -6.40
CA SER A 58 12.16 18.29 -5.97
C SER A 58 12.23 18.42 -4.44
N ASP A 59 11.15 18.07 -3.73
CA ASP A 59 11.05 18.13 -2.26
C ASP A 59 12.15 17.29 -1.58
N LEU A 60 12.59 16.20 -2.20
CA LEU A 60 13.77 15.48 -1.73
C LEU A 60 15.05 16.22 -1.94
N LEU A 61 15.37 16.52 -3.21
CA LEU A 61 16.74 16.82 -3.59
C LEU A 61 17.22 18.08 -2.84
N GLU A 62 16.28 18.97 -2.51
CA GLU A 62 16.36 19.99 -1.47
C GLU A 62 16.61 19.41 -0.05
N LYS A 63 15.64 18.69 0.55
CA LYS A 63 15.73 18.19 1.96
C LYS A 63 16.93 17.29 2.27
N THR A 64 17.42 16.49 1.32
CA THR A 64 18.68 15.73 1.52
C THR A 64 19.92 16.45 1.01
N GLY A 65 19.80 17.57 0.30
CA GLY A 65 20.93 18.23 -0.34
C GLY A 65 21.67 17.26 -1.27
N THR A 66 20.92 16.56 -2.12
CA THR A 66 21.45 15.56 -3.06
C THR A 66 21.30 16.11 -4.47
N HIS A 67 22.41 16.33 -5.16
CA HIS A 67 22.39 16.85 -6.51
C HIS A 67 21.84 15.79 -7.49
N PRO A 68 21.04 16.16 -8.51
CA PRO A 68 20.51 15.20 -9.49
C PRO A 68 21.57 14.27 -10.13
N SER A 69 22.79 14.75 -10.34
CA SER A 69 23.87 13.94 -10.92
C SER A 69 24.45 12.88 -9.96
N GLU A 70 24.02 12.82 -8.70
CA GLU A 70 24.43 11.81 -7.72
C GLU A 70 23.47 10.60 -7.68
N ILE A 71 22.48 10.54 -8.57
CA ILE A 71 21.49 9.47 -8.66
C ILE A 71 21.94 8.45 -9.72
N ASP A 72 22.40 7.27 -9.30
CA ASP A 72 22.87 6.20 -10.20
C ASP A 72 21.75 5.44 -10.91
N ILE A 73 20.58 5.34 -10.27
CA ILE A 73 19.45 4.51 -10.70
C ILE A 73 18.15 5.30 -10.50
N VAL A 74 17.20 5.24 -11.43
CA VAL A 74 15.83 5.73 -11.23
C VAL A 74 14.81 4.65 -11.57
N ILE A 75 13.89 4.42 -10.65
CA ILE A 75 12.69 3.64 -10.85
C ILE A 75 11.51 4.62 -10.83
N THR A 76 10.50 4.33 -11.63
CA THR A 76 9.17 4.96 -11.49
C THR A 76 8.13 3.88 -11.49
N ASN A 77 7.02 4.14 -10.83
CA ASN A 77 5.88 3.25 -10.88
C ASN A 77 4.59 4.03 -11.03
N CYS A 78 3.78 3.60 -11.98
CA CYS A 78 2.38 3.98 -12.12
C CYS A 78 1.69 2.82 -12.85
N SER A 79 0.59 2.30 -12.32
CA SER A 79 0.18 0.96 -12.72
C SER A 79 -0.54 0.87 -14.08
N ILE A 80 -1.33 1.89 -14.45
CA ILE A 80 -2.08 1.89 -15.72
C ILE A 80 -1.52 2.91 -16.72
N PHE A 81 -1.13 4.10 -16.25
CA PHE A 81 -0.54 5.11 -17.12
C PHE A 81 0.95 4.82 -17.43
N CYS A 82 1.17 4.03 -18.48
CA CYS A 82 2.49 3.63 -19.00
C CYS A 82 2.80 4.30 -20.35
N PRO A 83 3.16 5.61 -20.39
CA PRO A 83 3.42 6.33 -21.63
C PRO A 83 4.75 5.90 -22.30
N THR A 84 4.89 6.23 -23.58
CA THR A 84 6.16 6.20 -24.32
C THR A 84 6.45 7.60 -24.86
N PRO A 85 7.57 8.26 -24.49
CA PRO A 85 8.59 7.83 -23.53
C PRO A 85 8.07 7.65 -22.10
N SER A 86 8.76 6.82 -21.31
CA SER A 86 8.33 6.40 -19.96
C SER A 86 8.37 7.53 -18.92
N LEU A 87 7.69 7.33 -17.79
CA LEU A 87 7.77 8.24 -16.64
C LEU A 87 9.19 8.33 -16.05
N ALA A 88 10.00 7.27 -16.15
CA ALA A 88 11.42 7.33 -15.78
C ALA A 88 12.20 8.26 -16.72
N SER A 89 11.97 8.12 -18.03
CA SER A 89 12.56 8.99 -19.06
C SER A 89 12.14 10.46 -18.89
N MET A 90 10.89 10.70 -18.47
CA MET A 90 10.39 12.03 -18.10
C MET A 90 11.21 12.64 -16.95
N LEU A 91 11.47 11.89 -15.88
CA LEU A 91 12.27 12.38 -14.75
C LEU A 91 13.74 12.61 -15.12
N VAL A 92 14.36 11.68 -15.86
CA VAL A 92 15.74 11.84 -16.39
C VAL A 92 15.86 13.13 -17.20
N ASN A 93 14.90 13.42 -18.09
CA ASN A 93 14.89 14.66 -18.85
C ASN A 93 14.56 15.89 -18.00
N HIS A 94 13.70 15.80 -16.98
CA HIS A 94 13.32 16.94 -16.15
C HIS A 94 14.48 17.39 -15.25
N PHE A 95 15.05 16.46 -14.49
CA PHE A 95 16.09 16.73 -13.48
C PHE A 95 17.52 16.68 -14.01
N LYS A 96 17.73 16.30 -15.28
CA LYS A 96 19.05 16.20 -15.92
C LYS A 96 20.00 15.26 -15.16
N PHE A 97 19.51 14.05 -14.86
CA PHE A 97 20.31 12.99 -14.24
C PHE A 97 21.52 12.55 -15.09
N GLY A 98 22.43 11.80 -14.48
CA GLY A 98 23.67 11.32 -15.11
C GLY A 98 23.42 10.52 -16.40
N ARG A 99 24.39 10.57 -17.34
CA ARG A 99 24.26 9.88 -18.63
C ARG A 99 24.30 8.34 -18.52
N ASP A 100 24.81 7.82 -17.41
CA ASP A 100 24.91 6.40 -17.08
C ASP A 100 23.76 5.90 -16.17
N ILE A 101 22.75 6.74 -15.90
CA ILE A 101 21.66 6.40 -14.98
C ILE A 101 20.86 5.18 -15.48
N GLN A 102 20.69 4.19 -14.59
CA GLN A 102 19.86 3.02 -14.90
C GLN A 102 18.38 3.38 -14.68
N SER A 103 17.62 3.62 -15.76
CA SER A 103 16.21 4.03 -15.68
C SER A 103 15.23 2.88 -15.91
N TYR A 104 14.32 2.65 -14.96
CA TYR A 104 13.28 1.62 -14.99
C TYR A 104 11.89 2.22 -14.78
N HIS A 105 10.89 1.70 -15.47
CA HIS A 105 9.48 2.03 -15.26
C HIS A 105 8.69 0.74 -15.02
N LEU A 106 7.88 0.72 -13.97
CA LEU A 106 7.08 -0.41 -13.54
C LEU A 106 5.59 -0.08 -13.68
N GLY A 107 4.82 -0.96 -14.31
CA GLY A 107 3.37 -0.85 -14.46
C GLY A 107 2.74 -2.20 -14.79
N GLY A 108 1.43 -2.21 -15.05
CA GLY A 108 0.64 -3.42 -15.32
C GLY A 108 0.41 -4.33 -14.10
N MET A 109 0.65 -3.83 -12.88
CA MET A 109 0.62 -4.63 -11.65
C MET A 109 -0.66 -4.42 -10.82
N GLY A 110 -1.53 -3.50 -11.23
CA GLY A 110 -2.70 -3.05 -10.48
C GLY A 110 -2.30 -2.31 -9.20
N CYS A 111 -3.27 -2.05 -8.32
CA CYS A 111 -3.12 -1.28 -7.09
C CYS A 111 -2.35 -2.01 -5.97
N GLY A 112 -1.39 -2.84 -6.38
CA GLY A 112 -0.25 -3.25 -5.58
C GLY A 112 0.35 -2.03 -4.95
N ASN A 113 0.13 -1.86 -3.66
CA ASN A 113 0.69 -0.74 -2.91
C ASN A 113 2.24 -0.69 -3.04
N GLY A 114 2.88 0.27 -2.37
CA GLY A 114 4.34 0.36 -2.19
C GLY A 114 4.92 -0.77 -1.34
N GLN A 115 4.49 -1.99 -1.66
CA GLN A 115 4.45 -3.28 -1.00
C GLN A 115 4.19 -4.46 -1.95
N GLU A 116 3.68 -4.22 -3.16
CA GLU A 116 3.92 -5.11 -4.29
C GLU A 116 4.56 -4.28 -5.41
N GLU A 117 3.94 -3.18 -5.86
CA GLU A 117 4.70 -2.12 -6.57
C GLU A 117 5.72 -1.40 -5.65
N GLY A 118 5.94 -1.91 -4.44
CA GLY A 118 7.06 -1.62 -3.55
C GLY A 118 7.43 -2.79 -2.63
N VAL A 119 7.23 -4.06 -3.04
CA VAL A 119 8.08 -5.22 -2.66
C VAL A 119 8.48 -6.05 -3.89
N CYS A 120 7.75 -6.07 -5.00
CA CYS A 120 8.41 -6.08 -6.31
C CYS A 120 9.24 -4.82 -6.54
N ALA A 121 8.93 -3.66 -5.93
CA ALA A 121 9.79 -2.47 -6.02
C ALA A 121 10.54 -2.03 -4.74
N VAL A 122 10.44 -2.76 -3.61
CA VAL A 122 11.47 -2.74 -2.52
C VAL A 122 12.28 -4.05 -2.46
N GLY A 123 11.73 -5.13 -3.00
CA GLY A 123 12.45 -6.11 -3.80
C GLY A 123 12.74 -5.65 -5.23
N LEU A 124 12.45 -4.38 -5.57
CA LEU A 124 13.30 -3.55 -6.44
C LEU A 124 13.87 -2.28 -5.72
N VAL A 125 14.21 -2.32 -4.40
CA VAL A 125 15.14 -1.45 -3.58
C VAL A 125 16.56 -1.93 -3.10
N ARG A 126 16.80 -3.19 -2.73
CA ARG A 126 17.96 -3.65 -1.92
C ARG A 126 19.18 -4.31 -2.60
N ASP A 127 19.21 -4.51 -3.93
CA ASP A 127 20.20 -5.36 -4.66
C ASP A 127 20.71 -4.87 -6.03
N LEU A 128 20.03 -3.95 -6.74
CA LEU A 128 20.74 -3.08 -7.70
C LEU A 128 21.80 -2.30 -6.89
N LEU A 129 21.56 -2.07 -5.58
CA LEU A 129 22.59 -1.76 -4.59
C LEU A 129 23.61 -2.89 -4.32
N GLN A 130 23.22 -4.14 -4.13
CA GLN A 130 24.18 -5.23 -3.89
C GLN A 130 25.05 -5.52 -5.14
N ALA A 131 24.55 -5.21 -6.33
CA ALA A 131 25.28 -5.27 -7.60
C ALA A 131 26.07 -3.99 -7.92
N ARG A 132 25.57 -2.79 -7.56
CA ARG A 132 26.24 -1.49 -7.73
C ARG A 132 26.65 -0.92 -6.36
N PRO A 133 27.86 -1.25 -5.84
CA PRO A 133 28.35 -0.71 -4.57
C PRO A 133 28.45 0.82 -4.60
N ASN A 134 28.22 1.46 -3.45
CA ASN A 134 28.27 2.90 -3.23
C ASN A 134 27.28 3.78 -4.04
N ALA A 135 26.21 3.18 -4.58
CA ALA A 135 25.17 3.89 -5.34
C ALA A 135 24.12 4.59 -4.46
N LYS A 136 23.51 5.65 -5.02
CA LYS A 136 22.19 6.18 -4.64
C LYS A 136 21.18 5.88 -5.75
N ALA A 137 19.90 6.02 -5.49
CA ALA A 137 18.90 5.87 -6.54
C ALA A 137 17.69 6.78 -6.36
N LEU A 138 16.62 6.48 -7.09
CA LEU A 138 15.35 7.20 -7.19
C LEU A 138 14.20 6.20 -7.44
N PHE A 139 13.01 6.41 -6.89
CA PHE A 139 11.85 5.51 -7.02
C PHE A 139 10.59 6.29 -6.70
N VAL A 140 9.81 6.55 -7.75
CA VAL A 140 8.65 7.42 -7.66
C VAL A 140 7.39 6.61 -7.95
N PRO A 141 6.77 5.98 -6.93
CA PRO A 141 5.42 5.46 -7.00
C PRO A 141 4.40 6.60 -7.00
N ALA A 142 3.65 6.75 -8.09
CA ALA A 142 2.51 7.65 -8.18
C ALA A 142 1.32 7.00 -8.89
N GLU A 143 0.11 7.30 -8.41
CA GLU A 143 -1.14 6.94 -9.07
C GLU A 143 -1.60 8.13 -9.92
N ILE A 144 -1.67 7.90 -11.23
CA ILE A 144 -2.02 8.92 -12.23
C ILE A 144 -3.43 8.62 -12.75
N THR A 145 -4.41 9.20 -12.06
CA THR A 145 -5.83 8.86 -12.17
C THR A 145 -6.53 9.39 -13.41
N THR A 146 -5.97 10.41 -14.07
CA THR A 146 -6.56 11.04 -15.27
C THR A 146 -6.80 10.02 -16.38
N TYR A 147 -5.80 9.21 -16.72
CA TYR A 147 -5.90 8.20 -17.78
C TYR A 147 -6.81 7.02 -17.39
N CYS A 148 -6.94 6.75 -16.08
CA CYS A 148 -7.75 5.66 -15.53
C CYS A 148 -9.25 5.99 -15.47
N TYR A 149 -9.64 7.27 -15.68
CA TYR A 149 -11.02 7.71 -15.56
C TYR A 149 -11.92 7.06 -16.61
N TYR A 150 -12.90 6.28 -16.13
CA TYR A 150 -13.90 5.59 -16.94
C TYR A 150 -15.14 6.46 -17.15
N PRO A 151 -15.45 6.93 -18.38
CA PRO A 151 -16.60 7.81 -18.65
C PRO A 151 -17.93 7.04 -18.89
N GLY A 152 -17.89 5.71 -18.96
CA GLY A 152 -19.06 4.89 -19.31
C GLY A 152 -20.09 4.75 -18.17
N THR A 153 -20.90 3.68 -18.21
CA THR A 153 -22.04 3.50 -17.30
C THR A 153 -22.10 2.16 -16.57
N GLU A 154 -21.23 1.20 -16.91
CA GLU A 154 -21.21 -0.10 -16.23
C GLU A 154 -20.64 0.02 -14.81
N THR A 155 -21.44 -0.39 -13.82
CA THR A 155 -21.12 -0.21 -12.39
C THR A 155 -19.86 -0.96 -11.94
N LYS A 156 -19.42 -2.00 -12.67
CA LYS A 156 -18.20 -2.75 -12.35
C LYS A 156 -16.90 -1.94 -12.53
N TYR A 157 -16.91 -0.89 -13.35
CA TYR A 157 -15.77 0.02 -13.54
C TYR A 157 -15.90 1.32 -12.74
N LEU A 158 -17.13 1.82 -12.55
CA LEU A 158 -17.41 3.07 -11.82
C LEU A 158 -16.90 3.06 -10.36
N VAL A 159 -16.68 1.89 -9.76
CA VAL A 159 -16.06 1.76 -8.43
C VAL A 159 -14.70 2.44 -8.36
N ALA A 160 -13.90 2.34 -9.43
CA ALA A 160 -12.55 2.90 -9.48
C ALA A 160 -12.56 4.44 -9.41
N ASN A 161 -13.44 5.09 -10.18
CA ASN A 161 -13.66 6.54 -10.14
C ASN A 161 -14.00 7.04 -8.72
N CYS A 162 -14.65 6.20 -7.89
CA CYS A 162 -15.01 6.56 -6.53
C CYS A 162 -13.84 6.46 -5.54
N ILE A 163 -13.04 5.40 -5.61
CA ILE A 163 -12.06 5.05 -4.55
C ILE A 163 -10.64 5.55 -4.81
N PHE A 164 -10.21 5.66 -6.08
CA PHE A 164 -8.85 6.08 -6.40
C PHE A 164 -8.69 7.60 -6.34
N ARG A 165 -7.50 8.04 -5.95
CA ARG A 165 -7.12 9.45 -5.85
C ARG A 165 -5.71 9.63 -6.38
N MET A 166 -5.46 10.79 -6.97
CA MET A 166 -4.11 11.14 -7.40
C MET A 166 -3.19 11.21 -6.17
N GLY A 167 -1.99 10.69 -6.29
CA GLY A 167 -1.05 10.70 -5.18
C GLY A 167 0.32 10.22 -5.60
N GLY A 168 1.33 10.68 -4.88
CA GLY A 168 2.71 10.35 -5.17
C GLY A 168 3.54 10.39 -3.92
N ALA A 169 4.35 9.36 -3.76
CA ALA A 169 5.42 9.34 -2.80
C ALA A 169 6.69 8.96 -3.55
N ALA A 170 7.81 8.99 -2.85
CA ALA A 170 9.07 8.50 -3.34
C ALA A 170 9.96 8.25 -2.09
N ILE A 171 11.07 7.49 -2.11
CA ILE A 171 11.71 7.00 -0.85
C ILE A 171 13.24 6.79 -0.95
N LEU A 172 14.15 7.58 -0.32
CA LEU A 172 15.62 7.54 -0.60
C LEU A 172 16.37 6.44 0.14
N PHE A 173 17.18 5.72 -0.63
CA PHE A 173 18.10 4.68 -0.21
C PHE A 173 19.47 4.85 -0.85
N SER A 174 20.45 4.25 -0.16
CA SER A 174 21.80 4.04 -0.64
C SER A 174 22.39 2.86 0.14
N ASN A 175 23.39 2.19 -0.42
CA ASN A 175 24.25 1.25 0.31
C ASN A 175 25.50 1.93 0.90
N ARG A 176 25.71 3.23 0.64
CA ARG A 176 26.90 3.95 1.09
C ARG A 176 26.92 4.07 2.62
N THR A 177 28.08 3.81 3.20
CA THR A 177 28.31 3.89 4.65
C THR A 177 28.27 5.32 5.19
N ASP A 178 28.70 6.31 4.39
CA ASP A 178 28.69 7.74 4.76
C ASP A 178 27.27 8.28 5.00
N MET A 179 26.28 7.76 4.28
CA MET A 179 24.87 8.14 4.44
C MET A 179 24.23 7.55 5.71
N ARG A 180 24.84 6.57 6.38
CA ARG A 180 24.26 5.90 7.56
C ARG A 180 24.00 6.85 8.73
N GLY A 181 24.84 7.86 8.94
CA GLY A 181 24.65 8.86 10.00
C GLY A 181 23.39 9.71 9.83
N ARG A 182 22.91 9.87 8.59
CA ARG A 182 21.67 10.60 8.28
C ARG A 182 20.42 9.72 8.35
N ALA A 183 20.59 8.40 8.52
CA ALA A 183 19.54 7.43 8.23
C ALA A 183 18.46 7.29 9.31
N LYS A 184 17.19 7.20 8.88
CA LYS A 184 16.01 6.91 9.72
C LYS A 184 15.55 5.45 9.74
N TYR A 185 15.44 4.79 8.58
CA TYR A 185 14.99 3.40 8.31
C TYR A 185 16.08 2.31 8.52
N GLN A 186 15.90 1.12 7.90
CA GLN A 186 16.43 -0.19 8.34
C GLN A 186 15.65 -1.34 7.67
N LEU A 187 15.73 -1.50 6.35
CA LEU A 187 15.23 -2.70 5.68
C LEU A 187 15.93 -3.95 6.25
N LEU A 188 15.22 -4.73 7.06
CA LEU A 188 15.71 -5.98 7.65
C LEU A 188 15.37 -7.19 6.77
N HIS A 189 14.16 -7.16 6.21
CA HIS A 189 13.59 -8.23 5.40
C HIS A 189 12.54 -7.65 4.46
N SER A 190 12.30 -8.34 3.35
CA SER A 190 11.40 -7.87 2.30
C SER A 190 10.94 -9.09 1.48
N GLU A 191 9.68 -9.48 1.71
CA GLU A 191 9.07 -10.78 1.41
C GLU A 191 7.91 -10.64 0.42
N ARG A 192 7.73 -11.63 -0.47
CA ARG A 192 6.77 -11.51 -1.58
C ARG A 192 6.12 -12.83 -1.98
N VAL A 193 4.81 -12.80 -2.26
CA VAL A 193 4.06 -13.93 -2.82
C VAL A 193 3.21 -13.49 -4.01
N HIS A 194 3.34 -14.21 -5.12
CA HIS A 194 2.56 -14.04 -6.33
C HIS A 194 1.64 -15.26 -6.52
N THR A 195 0.32 -15.10 -6.36
CA THR A 195 -0.66 -16.19 -6.53
C THR A 195 -1.37 -16.18 -7.87
N GLY A 196 -1.07 -15.26 -8.80
CA GLY A 196 -1.63 -15.20 -10.16
C GLY A 196 -1.27 -16.36 -11.11
N ALA A 197 -0.95 -17.54 -10.58
CA ALA A 197 -1.03 -18.83 -11.28
C ALA A 197 -2.36 -19.57 -11.00
N ASP A 198 -3.18 -19.06 -10.06
CA ASP A 198 -4.61 -19.37 -9.89
C ASP A 198 -5.38 -18.43 -10.82
N ASP A 199 -6.18 -18.96 -11.76
CA ASP A 199 -6.87 -18.17 -12.79
C ASP A 199 -7.79 -17.10 -12.18
N ALA A 200 -8.43 -17.41 -11.05
CA ALA A 200 -9.31 -16.47 -10.35
C ALA A 200 -8.51 -15.43 -9.56
N ALA A 201 -7.25 -15.69 -9.19
CA ALA A 201 -6.32 -14.70 -8.67
C ALA A 201 -5.78 -13.80 -9.78
N TYR A 202 -5.58 -14.34 -10.98
CA TYR A 202 -5.21 -13.55 -12.16
C TYR A 202 -6.35 -12.61 -12.58
N ALA A 203 -7.56 -13.14 -12.81
CA ALA A 203 -8.69 -12.43 -13.37
C ALA A 203 -9.54 -11.59 -12.38
N CYS A 204 -9.20 -11.54 -11.08
CA CYS A 204 -10.02 -10.80 -10.10
C CYS A 204 -9.96 -9.27 -10.23
N MET A 205 -9.02 -8.72 -11.01
CA MET A 205 -8.98 -7.30 -11.39
C MET A 205 -8.22 -7.10 -12.69
N GLY A 206 -8.56 -6.07 -13.46
CA GLY A 206 -7.92 -5.82 -14.76
C GLY A 206 -8.21 -4.42 -15.33
N TRP A 207 -7.61 -4.14 -16.49
CA TRP A 207 -7.92 -2.99 -17.32
C TRP A 207 -8.43 -3.53 -18.65
N GLU A 208 -9.73 -3.39 -18.89
CA GLU A 208 -10.45 -4.04 -19.99
C GLU A 208 -11.52 -3.10 -20.58
N PRO A 209 -11.91 -3.26 -21.86
CA PRO A 209 -13.06 -2.56 -22.42
C PRO A 209 -14.38 -3.02 -21.82
N ASP A 210 -15.31 -2.08 -21.64
CA ASP A 210 -16.72 -2.36 -21.37
C ASP A 210 -17.46 -2.85 -22.64
N SER A 211 -18.76 -3.12 -22.51
CA SER A 211 -19.60 -3.56 -23.63
C SER A 211 -19.68 -2.59 -24.83
N GLN A 212 -19.21 -1.34 -24.67
CA GLN A 212 -19.15 -0.32 -25.72
C GLN A 212 -17.71 -0.06 -26.21
N GLY A 213 -16.71 -0.82 -25.74
CA GLY A 213 -15.30 -0.64 -26.08
C GLY A 213 -14.56 0.40 -25.23
N VAL A 214 -15.19 0.95 -24.19
CA VAL A 214 -14.58 1.98 -23.32
C VAL A 214 -13.78 1.29 -22.23
N ASN A 215 -12.45 1.45 -22.24
CA ASN A 215 -11.57 0.87 -21.22
C ASN A 215 -11.86 1.42 -19.82
N GLY A 216 -11.84 0.54 -18.82
CA GLY A 216 -11.97 0.90 -17.41
C GLY A 216 -11.28 -0.10 -16.47
N VAL A 217 -11.09 0.30 -15.21
CA VAL A 217 -10.53 -0.57 -14.17
C VAL A 217 -11.61 -1.50 -13.64
N TYR A 218 -11.53 -2.78 -13.97
CA TYR A 218 -12.40 -3.81 -13.42
C TYR A 218 -11.93 -4.26 -12.04
N LEU A 219 -12.84 -4.27 -11.07
CA LEU A 219 -12.64 -4.88 -9.75
C LEU A 219 -13.68 -6.00 -9.55
N GLY A 220 -13.24 -7.25 -9.63
CA GLY A 220 -14.07 -8.43 -9.45
C GLY A 220 -14.45 -8.68 -7.99
N LYS A 221 -15.59 -9.35 -7.79
CA LYS A 221 -16.14 -9.63 -6.44
C LYS A 221 -15.17 -10.41 -5.54
N ASP A 222 -14.36 -11.27 -6.14
CA ASP A 222 -13.41 -12.15 -5.45
C ASP A 222 -12.08 -11.47 -5.09
N VAL A 223 -11.86 -10.20 -5.48
CA VAL A 223 -10.59 -9.48 -5.24
C VAL A 223 -10.21 -9.47 -3.76
N VAL A 224 -11.19 -9.32 -2.85
CA VAL A 224 -10.98 -9.35 -1.39
C VAL A 224 -10.62 -10.75 -0.89
N VAL A 225 -11.20 -11.80 -1.49
CA VAL A 225 -10.94 -13.20 -1.13
C VAL A 225 -9.53 -13.61 -1.58
N GLN A 226 -9.17 -13.27 -2.82
CA GLN A 226 -7.86 -13.56 -3.37
C GLN A 226 -6.76 -12.76 -2.66
N ALA A 227 -6.98 -11.48 -2.37
CA ALA A 227 -6.08 -10.66 -1.54
C ALA A 227 -5.87 -11.29 -0.14
N GLY A 228 -6.95 -11.80 0.47
CA GLY A 228 -6.88 -12.56 1.73
C GLY A 228 -6.00 -13.81 1.65
N LYS A 229 -6.07 -14.59 0.54
CA LYS A 229 -5.16 -15.73 0.29
C LYS A 229 -3.70 -15.26 0.20
N ALA A 230 -3.40 -14.34 -0.71
CA ALA A 230 -2.03 -13.89 -0.98
C ALA A 230 -1.39 -13.27 0.27
N LEU A 231 -2.13 -12.44 1.02
CA LEU A 231 -1.68 -11.92 2.30
C LEU A 231 -1.41 -13.03 3.32
N THR A 232 -2.26 -14.06 3.40
CA THR A 232 -2.04 -15.20 4.31
C THR A 232 -0.76 -15.97 3.96
N HIS A 233 -0.47 -16.18 2.67
CA HIS A 233 0.80 -16.77 2.24
C HIS A 233 2.00 -15.86 2.59
N CYS A 234 1.93 -14.56 2.31
CA CYS A 234 3.04 -13.63 2.62
C CYS A 234 3.26 -13.47 4.14
N LEU A 235 2.19 -13.43 4.95
CA LEU A 235 2.27 -13.44 6.41
C LEU A 235 2.88 -14.76 6.93
N THR A 236 2.59 -15.89 6.29
CA THR A 236 3.20 -17.19 6.62
C THR A 236 4.69 -17.21 6.26
N ALA A 237 5.09 -16.64 5.13
CA ALA A 237 6.48 -16.57 4.69
C ALA A 237 7.33 -15.63 5.57
N VAL A 238 6.78 -14.50 6.02
CA VAL A 238 7.50 -13.55 6.91
C VAL A 238 7.42 -13.93 8.38
N ALA A 239 6.46 -14.77 8.81
CA ALA A 239 6.29 -15.18 10.21
C ALA A 239 7.62 -15.61 10.89
N PRO A 240 8.51 -16.42 10.27
CA PRO A 240 9.76 -16.82 10.91
C PRO A 240 10.73 -15.67 11.22
N LYS A 241 10.53 -14.49 10.63
CA LYS A 241 11.31 -13.27 10.87
C LYS A 241 10.72 -12.33 11.91
N ILE A 242 9.45 -12.51 12.30
CA ILE A 242 8.73 -11.61 13.22
C ILE A 242 8.27 -12.26 14.53
N LEU A 243 8.02 -13.58 14.53
CA LEU A 243 7.52 -14.28 15.72
C LEU A 243 8.60 -14.45 16.80
N THR A 244 8.19 -14.28 18.05
CA THR A 244 9.04 -14.50 19.23
C THR A 244 9.09 -15.98 19.60
N TRP A 245 10.13 -16.42 20.32
CA TRP A 245 10.29 -17.82 20.76
C TRP A 245 9.07 -18.37 21.52
N THR A 246 8.38 -17.52 22.27
CA THR A 246 7.12 -17.86 22.97
C THR A 246 5.97 -18.17 21.99
N GLN A 247 5.91 -17.50 20.84
CA GLN A 247 4.92 -17.83 19.80
C GLN A 247 5.31 -19.09 19.02
N TYR A 248 6.60 -19.32 18.78
CA TYR A 248 7.08 -20.59 18.22
C TYR A 248 6.75 -21.80 19.10
N SER A 249 6.94 -21.71 20.42
CA SER A 249 6.60 -22.83 21.33
C SER A 249 5.09 -23.07 21.41
N GLN A 250 4.28 -22.02 21.40
CA GLN A 250 2.81 -22.15 21.29
C GLN A 250 2.38 -22.81 19.96
N ALA A 251 3.00 -22.44 18.84
CA ALA A 251 2.71 -23.04 17.54
C ALA A 251 3.10 -24.53 17.50
N ALA A 252 4.27 -24.88 18.05
CA ALA A 252 4.73 -26.27 18.16
C ALA A 252 3.82 -27.11 19.06
N LEU A 253 3.41 -26.59 20.23
CA LEU A 253 2.45 -27.25 21.11
C LEU A 253 1.08 -27.45 20.44
N ASN A 254 0.59 -26.46 19.68
CA ASN A 254 -0.66 -26.60 18.92
C ASN A 254 -0.55 -27.65 17.80
N ALA A 255 0.61 -27.75 17.13
CA ALA A 255 0.85 -28.78 16.11
C ALA A 255 0.84 -30.19 16.74
N LEU A 256 1.53 -30.37 17.88
CA LEU A 256 1.51 -31.63 18.64
C LEU A 256 0.10 -31.99 19.14
N GLN A 257 -0.63 -31.02 19.70
CA GLN A 257 -2.03 -31.20 20.13
C GLN A 257 -2.92 -31.60 18.95
N ARG A 258 -2.83 -30.94 17.79
CA ARG A 258 -3.59 -31.32 16.57
C ARG A 258 -3.20 -32.70 16.03
N SER A 259 -1.97 -33.13 16.22
CA SER A 259 -1.50 -34.48 15.85
C SER A 259 -2.01 -35.58 16.78
N TRP A 260 -2.53 -35.25 17.96
CA TRP A 260 -2.94 -36.23 18.99
C TRP A 260 -4.44 -36.19 19.29
N LEU A 261 -5.03 -34.99 19.32
CA LEU A 261 -6.45 -34.72 19.53
C LEU A 261 -7.24 -34.54 18.21
N GLY A 262 -6.54 -34.58 17.06
CA GLY A 262 -7.14 -34.51 15.74
C GLY A 262 -7.48 -33.09 15.25
N PRO A 263 -8.10 -32.99 14.05
CA PRO A 263 -8.31 -31.72 13.33
C PRO A 263 -9.33 -30.76 14.01
N SER A 264 -10.09 -31.26 14.99
CA SER A 264 -11.04 -30.50 15.82
C SER A 264 -10.36 -29.44 16.71
N THR A 265 -9.09 -29.63 17.07
CA THR A 265 -8.33 -28.64 17.85
C THR A 265 -8.06 -27.39 16.98
N PRO A 266 -8.43 -26.17 17.39
CA PRO A 266 -8.30 -24.98 16.54
C PRO A 266 -6.85 -24.71 16.10
N LYS A 267 -6.66 -24.23 14.87
CA LYS A 267 -5.34 -23.91 14.30
C LYS A 267 -4.75 -22.67 14.99
N TYR A 268 -3.49 -22.75 15.40
CA TYR A 268 -2.74 -21.61 15.92
C TYR A 268 -2.82 -20.40 14.99
N THR A 269 -3.20 -19.26 15.56
CA THR A 269 -3.20 -17.96 14.88
C THR A 269 -2.16 -17.09 15.59
N PRO A 270 -1.11 -16.60 14.90
CA PRO A 270 -0.10 -15.76 15.53
C PRO A 270 -0.70 -14.49 16.13
N ASP A 271 -0.12 -14.05 17.24
CA ASP A 271 -0.42 -12.78 17.87
C ASP A 271 0.55 -11.72 17.33
N PHE A 272 0.13 -11.02 16.28
CA PHE A 272 0.95 -9.99 15.64
C PHE A 272 1.32 -8.84 16.59
N THR A 273 0.58 -8.64 17.69
CA THR A 273 0.89 -7.63 18.73
C THR A 273 2.07 -8.01 19.63
N LYS A 274 2.44 -9.32 19.67
CA LYS A 274 3.55 -9.85 20.50
C LYS A 274 4.75 -10.30 19.65
N THR A 275 5.03 -9.53 18.59
CA THR A 275 6.14 -9.74 17.64
C THR A 275 7.23 -8.70 17.84
N ILE A 276 8.27 -8.71 17.01
CA ILE A 276 9.25 -7.60 16.94
C ILE A 276 8.69 -6.31 16.31
N VAL A 277 7.46 -6.35 15.78
CA VAL A 277 6.84 -5.25 15.04
C VAL A 277 6.19 -4.26 16.01
N SER A 278 6.63 -3.02 15.95
CA SER A 278 6.09 -1.90 16.73
C SER A 278 4.93 -1.21 15.99
N HIS A 279 5.07 -1.03 14.68
CA HIS A 279 4.16 -0.22 13.85
C HIS A 279 3.70 -0.99 12.61
N PHE A 280 2.48 -0.71 12.13
CA PHE A 280 1.90 -1.37 10.96
C PHE A 280 1.53 -0.32 9.91
N ALA A 281 2.14 -0.40 8.73
CA ALA A 281 1.85 0.48 7.61
C ALA A 281 1.15 -0.32 6.51
N ILE A 282 -0.18 -0.29 6.49
CA ILE A 282 -1.01 -1.20 5.69
C ILE A 282 -1.67 -0.47 4.53
N HIS A 283 -1.80 -1.14 3.38
CA HIS A 283 -2.51 -0.61 2.21
C HIS A 283 -3.98 -0.26 2.51
N ALA A 284 -4.29 1.04 2.38
CA ALA A 284 -5.65 1.55 2.28
C ALA A 284 -6.31 1.24 0.92
N GLY A 285 -6.50 -0.06 0.62
CA GLY A 285 -7.21 -0.50 -0.60
C GLY A 285 -8.68 -0.06 -0.68
N GLY A 286 -9.24 0.25 0.50
CA GLY A 286 -10.61 0.66 0.73
C GLY A 286 -11.01 0.23 2.14
N TYR A 287 -12.07 0.84 2.68
CA TYR A 287 -12.44 0.65 4.09
C TYR A 287 -12.61 -0.82 4.52
N ALA A 288 -13.35 -1.60 3.72
CA ALA A 288 -13.60 -3.02 3.97
C ALA A 288 -12.31 -3.87 3.95
N VAL A 289 -11.31 -3.47 3.16
CA VAL A 289 -9.99 -4.14 3.12
C VAL A 289 -9.26 -3.91 4.43
N LEU A 290 -9.19 -2.67 4.93
CA LEU A 290 -8.54 -2.35 6.20
C LEU A 290 -9.20 -3.04 7.41
N LYS A 291 -10.55 -2.97 7.55
CA LYS A 291 -11.27 -3.72 8.60
C LYS A 291 -11.07 -5.25 8.46
N GLY A 292 -10.97 -5.76 7.23
CA GLY A 292 -10.68 -7.17 6.95
C GLY A 292 -9.30 -7.59 7.46
N ILE A 293 -8.25 -6.82 7.16
CA ILE A 293 -6.88 -7.05 7.62
C ILE A 293 -6.80 -6.92 9.14
N GLN A 294 -7.41 -5.87 9.72
CA GLN A 294 -7.48 -5.66 11.17
C GLN A 294 -8.02 -6.90 11.89
N LYS A 295 -9.15 -7.44 11.40
CA LYS A 295 -9.79 -8.63 11.97
C LYS A 295 -8.96 -9.90 11.77
N ALA A 296 -8.32 -10.07 10.61
CA ALA A 296 -7.49 -11.24 10.32
C ALA A 296 -6.20 -11.28 11.15
N MET A 297 -5.51 -10.14 11.29
CA MET A 297 -4.27 -9.99 12.06
C MET A 297 -4.50 -9.69 13.55
N ARG A 298 -5.77 -9.49 13.97
CA ARG A 298 -6.20 -9.13 15.34
C ARG A 298 -5.51 -7.86 15.87
N LEU A 299 -5.33 -6.87 15.00
CA LEU A 299 -4.65 -5.62 15.36
C LEU A 299 -5.57 -4.67 16.13
N PRO A 300 -5.08 -4.00 17.20
CA PRO A 300 -5.82 -2.95 17.88
C PRO A 300 -5.98 -1.74 16.95
N ALA A 301 -7.00 -0.91 17.19
CA ALA A 301 -7.30 0.24 16.34
C ALA A 301 -6.14 1.25 16.28
N SER A 302 -5.38 1.43 17.37
CA SER A 302 -4.14 2.21 17.41
C SER A 302 -3.15 1.87 16.28
N ASN A 303 -3.04 0.59 15.92
CA ASN A 303 -2.09 0.13 14.92
C ASN A 303 -2.66 0.25 13.49
N MET A 304 -3.98 0.33 13.36
CA MET A 304 -4.68 0.56 12.08
C MET A 304 -4.91 2.04 11.79
N LEU A 305 -4.96 2.88 12.82
CA LEU A 305 -5.24 4.32 12.78
C LEU A 305 -4.43 5.06 11.71
N PRO A 306 -3.09 4.88 11.59
CA PRO A 306 -2.32 5.50 10.49
C PRO A 306 -2.77 5.07 9.09
N SER A 307 -3.27 3.83 8.93
CA SER A 307 -3.72 3.28 7.65
C SER A 307 -5.12 3.78 7.27
N PHE A 308 -6.02 3.92 8.26
CA PHE A 308 -7.32 4.56 8.06
C PHE A 308 -7.20 6.08 7.88
N ALA A 309 -6.24 6.75 8.53
CA ALA A 309 -5.96 8.16 8.31
C ALA A 309 -5.57 8.43 6.85
N ALA A 310 -4.68 7.60 6.28
CA ALA A 310 -4.31 7.71 4.86
C ALA A 310 -5.51 7.46 3.92
N LEU A 311 -6.36 6.46 4.21
CA LEU A 311 -7.61 6.24 3.47
C LEU A 311 -8.52 7.47 3.51
N ARG A 312 -8.69 8.07 4.69
CA ARG A 312 -9.61 9.19 4.90
C ARG A 312 -9.11 10.44 4.20
N ASP A 313 -7.85 10.81 4.41
CA ASP A 313 -7.35 12.12 3.99
C ASP A 313 -6.73 12.13 2.60
N TYR A 314 -6.32 10.97 2.05
CA TYR A 314 -5.78 10.88 0.68
C TYR A 314 -6.51 9.88 -0.22
N GLY A 315 -7.36 9.00 0.31
CA GLY A 315 -8.03 7.96 -0.46
C GLY A 315 -7.11 6.79 -0.80
N ASN A 316 -7.51 5.97 -1.79
CA ASN A 316 -6.62 4.95 -2.33
C ASN A 316 -5.69 5.61 -3.35
N THR A 317 -4.48 5.97 -2.91
CA THR A 317 -3.40 6.50 -3.77
C THR A 317 -2.46 5.40 -4.27
N SER A 318 -2.95 4.15 -4.33
CA SER A 318 -2.28 2.99 -4.92
C SER A 318 -0.85 2.82 -4.37
N CYS A 319 0.11 2.42 -5.21
CA CYS A 319 1.54 2.33 -4.93
C CYS A 319 2.13 3.35 -3.93
N SER A 320 1.65 4.59 -3.88
CA SER A 320 2.13 5.61 -2.95
C SER A 320 1.60 5.50 -1.51
N THR A 321 0.40 4.91 -1.30
CA THR A 321 -0.37 4.95 -0.04
C THR A 321 0.41 4.53 1.20
N THR A 322 1.17 3.42 1.17
CA THR A 322 1.88 2.93 2.38
C THR A 322 3.01 3.84 2.83
N TRP A 323 3.41 4.81 2.02
CA TRP A 323 4.37 5.84 2.41
C TRP A 323 3.67 6.96 3.16
N TYR A 324 2.49 7.43 2.70
CA TYR A 324 1.64 8.35 3.47
C TYR A 324 1.38 7.80 4.89
N VAL A 325 1.10 6.50 5.02
CA VAL A 325 0.93 5.83 6.33
C VAL A 325 2.19 5.91 7.20
N MET A 326 3.39 5.70 6.64
CA MET A 326 4.64 5.84 7.38
C MET A 326 4.91 7.31 7.76
N ALA A 327 4.53 8.28 6.94
CA ALA A 327 4.62 9.70 7.32
C ALA A 327 3.63 10.08 8.43
N TYR A 328 2.45 9.43 8.54
CA TYR A 328 1.55 9.66 9.66
C TYR A 328 2.21 9.17 10.96
N GLN A 329 2.88 8.01 10.90
CA GLN A 329 3.68 7.49 12.01
C GLN A 329 4.83 8.45 12.35
N GLU A 330 5.59 8.95 11.36
CA GLU A 330 6.65 9.95 11.59
C GLU A 330 6.14 11.31 12.12
N ALA A 331 4.92 11.74 11.78
CA ALA A 331 4.42 13.09 12.09
C ALA A 331 3.52 13.19 13.33
N CYS A 332 2.71 12.17 13.62
CA CYS A 332 1.67 12.21 14.63
C CYS A 332 1.90 11.26 15.82
N GLY A 333 2.65 10.17 15.63
CA GLY A 333 3.00 9.22 16.70
C GLY A 333 4.48 9.21 17.09
N GLY A 334 5.35 9.58 16.14
CA GLY A 334 6.78 9.28 16.18
C GLY A 334 7.07 7.79 15.93
N VAL A 335 8.30 7.50 15.49
CA VAL A 335 8.88 6.14 15.57
C VAL A 335 10.20 6.22 16.34
N GLY A 336 10.29 5.44 17.42
CA GLY A 336 11.44 5.37 18.32
C GLY A 336 12.62 4.61 17.73
N ARG A 337 13.84 4.93 18.18
CA ARG A 337 15.06 4.26 17.71
C ARG A 337 15.03 2.77 18.07
N GLY A 338 15.19 1.91 17.07
CA GLY A 338 15.23 0.46 17.19
C GLY A 338 13.91 -0.24 16.88
N GLU A 339 12.79 0.49 16.90
CA GLU A 339 11.43 -0.01 16.59
C GLU A 339 11.33 -0.51 15.15
N VAL A 340 10.38 -1.42 14.88
CA VAL A 340 10.20 -2.02 13.54
C VAL A 340 8.83 -1.68 12.98
N VAL A 341 8.78 -1.05 11.80
CA VAL A 341 7.55 -0.92 11.01
C VAL A 341 7.41 -2.13 10.08
N MET A 342 6.28 -2.82 10.16
CA MET A 342 5.85 -3.79 9.16
C MET A 342 4.98 -3.06 8.14
N GLN A 343 5.54 -2.81 6.96
CA GLN A 343 4.79 -2.33 5.82
C GLN A 343 4.11 -3.54 5.15
N ILE A 344 2.86 -3.40 4.67
CA ILE A 344 2.04 -4.50 4.10
C ILE A 344 1.15 -4.00 2.95
N GLY A 345 1.07 -4.73 1.85
CA GLY A 345 0.17 -4.39 0.73
C GLY A 345 0.05 -5.48 -0.34
N MET A 346 -0.93 -5.31 -1.23
CA MET A 346 -1.45 -6.36 -2.11
C MET A 346 -1.88 -5.76 -3.45
N GLY A 347 -1.79 -6.51 -4.56
CA GLY A 347 -2.02 -6.01 -5.93
C GLY A 347 -2.52 -7.05 -6.94
N GLY A 348 -2.69 -6.64 -8.20
CA GLY A 348 -3.32 -7.44 -9.26
C GLY A 348 -2.46 -8.59 -9.80
N GLY A 349 -3.09 -9.62 -10.37
CA GLY A 349 -2.43 -10.90 -10.70
C GLY A 349 -2.11 -11.71 -9.43
N MET A 350 -3.11 -11.85 -8.55
CA MET A 350 -3.05 -11.45 -7.14
C MET A 350 -1.69 -11.63 -6.45
N LYS A 351 -1.24 -10.54 -5.84
CA LYS A 351 0.11 -10.33 -5.34
C LYS A 351 0.06 -9.79 -3.90
N ALA A 352 1.02 -10.15 -3.05
CA ALA A 352 1.14 -9.61 -1.70
C ALA A 352 2.60 -9.58 -1.21
N GLY A 353 2.99 -8.50 -0.53
CA GLY A 353 4.33 -8.34 0.01
C GLY A 353 4.38 -7.61 1.34
N VAL A 354 5.52 -7.76 2.01
CA VAL A 354 5.84 -7.18 3.33
C VAL A 354 7.28 -6.65 3.35
N ASN A 355 7.49 -5.43 3.82
CA ASN A 355 8.81 -4.94 4.24
C ASN A 355 8.90 -4.79 5.77
N LEU A 356 10.06 -5.11 6.36
CA LEU A 356 10.36 -4.85 7.78
C LEU A 356 11.41 -3.72 7.90
N TRP A 357 11.06 -2.65 8.61
CA TRP A 357 11.81 -1.40 8.70
C TRP A 357 12.24 -1.06 10.14
N ARG A 358 13.48 -1.35 10.53
CA ARG A 358 14.07 -0.92 11.81
C ARG A 358 14.44 0.56 11.82
N ALA A 359 13.89 1.35 12.71
CA ALA A 359 14.31 2.74 12.91
C ALA A 359 15.78 2.84 13.42
N LEU A 360 16.67 3.50 12.67
CA LEU A 360 18.08 3.73 13.06
C LEU A 360 18.28 4.91 14.02
N ARG A 361 17.29 5.82 14.13
CA ARG A 361 17.23 6.99 15.02
C ARG A 361 15.78 7.24 15.44
N VAL A 362 15.54 8.25 16.29
CA VAL A 362 14.19 8.74 16.58
C VAL A 362 13.68 9.54 15.38
N ASN A 363 12.46 9.23 14.95
CA ASN A 363 11.83 9.70 13.73
C ASN A 363 10.55 10.45 14.10
N HIS A 364 10.68 11.73 14.43
CA HIS A 364 9.57 12.66 14.63
C HIS A 364 9.75 13.84 13.66
N CYS A 365 8.87 14.00 12.68
CA CYS A 365 9.11 14.87 11.53
C CYS A 365 7.81 15.45 10.95
N ALA A 366 7.73 16.77 10.85
CA ALA A 366 6.59 17.51 10.32
C ALA A 366 6.45 17.38 8.79
N HIS A 367 5.98 16.21 8.33
CA HIS A 367 5.74 16.00 6.91
C HIS A 367 4.65 16.97 6.40
N PRO A 368 4.87 17.74 5.31
CA PRO A 368 3.93 18.78 4.87
C PRO A 368 2.50 18.31 4.68
N ALA A 369 2.30 17.06 4.23
CA ALA A 369 0.99 16.45 4.07
C ALA A 369 0.20 16.40 5.39
N TRP A 370 0.83 16.02 6.50
CA TRP A 370 0.15 15.69 7.77
C TRP A 370 0.10 16.84 8.79
N ARG A 371 0.56 18.05 8.42
CA ARG A 371 0.66 19.19 9.34
C ARG A 371 -0.68 19.54 10.01
N HIS A 372 -1.80 19.34 9.33
CA HIS A 372 -3.16 19.60 9.86
C HIS A 372 -3.60 18.63 10.96
N LEU A 373 -2.85 17.54 11.21
CA LEU A 373 -3.13 16.54 12.26
C LEU A 373 -1.98 16.37 13.26
N MET A 374 -0.99 17.26 13.26
CA MET A 374 0.12 17.19 14.22
C MET A 374 -0.29 17.67 15.61
N ASP A 375 -0.99 18.80 15.70
CA ASP A 375 -1.45 19.37 16.98
C ASP A 375 -2.68 18.63 17.54
N GLN A 376 -3.45 17.98 16.68
CA GLN A 376 -4.59 17.13 17.02
C GLN A 376 -4.58 15.83 16.18
N PRO A 377 -3.78 14.82 16.59
CA PRO A 377 -3.81 13.50 15.98
C PRO A 377 -5.20 12.85 16.08
N LEU A 378 -5.56 12.05 15.09
CA LEU A 378 -6.86 11.37 15.05
C LEU A 378 -6.99 10.33 16.17
N THR A 379 -8.20 10.19 16.69
CA THR A 379 -8.59 9.12 17.61
C THR A 379 -9.34 8.00 16.88
N GLU A 380 -9.68 6.92 17.58
CA GLU A 380 -10.56 5.87 17.03
C GLU A 380 -11.97 6.40 16.67
N ALA A 381 -12.44 7.47 17.32
CA ALA A 381 -13.75 8.06 17.04
C ALA A 381 -13.81 8.84 15.71
N ASP A 382 -12.65 9.33 15.24
CA ASP A 382 -12.45 10.11 14.00
C ASP A 382 -12.12 9.24 12.77
N LEU A 383 -12.01 7.93 12.99
CA LEU A 383 -11.88 6.96 11.92
C LEU A 383 -13.18 6.87 11.11
N PRO A 384 -13.10 6.56 9.80
CA PRO A 384 -14.30 6.26 9.05
C PRO A 384 -15.04 5.09 9.72
N ARG A 385 -16.36 5.15 9.81
CA ARG A 385 -17.20 4.09 10.37
C ARG A 385 -17.72 3.19 9.26
N SER A 386 -18.09 1.96 9.59
CA SER A 386 -18.98 1.21 8.71
C SER A 386 -20.41 1.74 8.86
N ILE A 387 -21.14 1.79 7.75
CA ILE A 387 -22.57 2.13 7.77
C ILE A 387 -23.38 1.16 8.66
N ASP A 388 -22.86 -0.04 8.94
CA ASP A 388 -23.48 -1.01 9.83
C ASP A 388 -23.23 -0.66 11.33
N GLU A 389 -22.09 -0.05 11.68
CA GLU A 389 -21.82 0.52 13.00
C GLU A 389 -22.64 1.81 13.23
N GLU A 390 -22.79 2.67 12.20
CA GLU A 390 -23.63 3.88 12.27
C GLU A 390 -25.11 3.53 12.46
N ARG A 391 -25.64 2.59 11.67
CA ARG A 391 -27.02 2.08 11.84
C ARG A 391 -27.25 1.46 13.20
N GLN A 392 -26.27 0.77 13.77
CA GLN A 392 -26.37 0.21 15.13
C GLN A 392 -26.29 1.28 16.22
N GLN A 393 -25.75 2.47 15.94
CA GLN A 393 -25.80 3.61 16.85
C GLN A 393 -27.14 4.35 16.73
N GLU A 394 -27.63 4.60 15.53
CA GLU A 394 -28.98 5.14 15.29
C GLU A 394 -30.08 4.22 15.88
N SER A 395 -29.97 2.90 15.66
CA SER A 395 -30.86 1.89 16.25
C SER A 395 -30.47 1.47 17.68
N ALA A 396 -29.62 2.24 18.36
CA ALA A 396 -29.39 2.14 19.81
C ALA A 396 -29.89 3.38 20.55
N SER A 397 -30.02 4.53 19.87
CA SER A 397 -30.89 5.62 20.32
C SER A 397 -32.36 5.22 20.24
N ASP A 398 -32.77 4.51 19.19
CA ASP A 398 -34.15 4.04 19.00
C ASP A 398 -34.36 2.54 19.27
N THR A 399 -35.21 2.27 20.25
CA THR A 399 -35.83 0.98 20.65
C THR A 399 -35.04 -0.02 21.50
N VAL A 400 -35.75 -0.60 22.49
CA VAL A 400 -35.29 -1.67 23.37
C VAL A 400 -35.69 -3.02 22.77
N GLY A 401 -34.69 -3.75 22.26
CA GLY A 401 -34.65 -5.21 22.20
C GLY A 401 -35.43 -5.92 21.07
N VAL A 402 -34.70 -6.73 20.29
CA VAL A 402 -34.96 -8.17 20.01
C VAL A 402 -33.74 -8.70 19.22
N ALA A 403 -33.34 -9.96 19.46
CA ALA A 403 -32.11 -10.54 18.91
C ALA A 403 -32.35 -11.53 17.76
N ALA A 404 -31.46 -11.57 16.76
CA ALA A 404 -31.44 -12.58 15.69
C ALA A 404 -30.01 -12.94 15.23
N ALA A 405 -29.79 -14.23 14.98
CA ALA A 405 -28.50 -14.93 14.89
C ALA A 405 -27.51 -14.53 13.76
N PRO A 406 -26.18 -14.71 13.96
CA PRO A 406 -25.15 -14.48 12.93
C PRO A 406 -24.77 -15.76 12.16
N ALA A 407 -25.10 -15.83 10.86
CA ALA A 407 -24.85 -17.02 10.02
C ALA A 407 -24.09 -16.72 8.71
N ARG A 408 -22.88 -16.16 8.79
CA ARG A 408 -21.96 -16.05 7.62
C ARG A 408 -20.46 -15.93 7.90
N ALA A 409 -20.06 -15.51 9.10
CA ALA A 409 -18.65 -15.26 9.42
C ALA A 409 -17.76 -16.52 9.54
N ALA A 410 -18.36 -17.72 9.73
CA ALA A 410 -17.61 -18.95 9.97
C ALA A 410 -16.84 -19.49 8.75
N ALA A 411 -17.32 -19.23 7.53
CA ALA A 411 -16.79 -19.84 6.31
C ALA A 411 -15.33 -19.45 6.01
N MET A 412 -14.93 -18.21 6.29
CA MET A 412 -13.57 -17.72 6.00
C MET A 412 -12.49 -18.34 6.90
N ALA A 413 -12.85 -18.83 8.09
CA ALA A 413 -11.88 -19.39 9.04
C ALA A 413 -11.36 -20.78 8.65
N ALA A 414 -12.15 -21.56 7.90
CA ALA A 414 -11.82 -22.94 7.56
C ALA A 414 -10.78 -23.06 6.42
N ALA A 415 -10.86 -22.20 5.41
CA ALA A 415 -10.05 -22.31 4.19
C ALA A 415 -8.53 -22.12 4.44
N ALA A 416 -8.16 -21.29 5.43
CA ALA A 416 -6.75 -21.02 5.77
C ALA A 416 -6.01 -22.22 6.42
N ALA A 417 -6.67 -23.37 6.59
CA ALA A 417 -6.07 -24.56 7.19
C ALA A 417 -5.12 -25.33 6.24
N ALA A 418 -5.47 -25.46 4.95
CA ALA A 418 -4.96 -26.53 4.08
C ALA A 418 -3.72 -26.22 3.24
N ALA A 419 -3.48 -24.96 2.85
CA ALA A 419 -2.52 -24.59 1.79
C ALA A 419 -1.04 -24.47 2.22
N GLY A 420 -0.60 -25.24 3.23
CA GLY A 420 0.69 -25.01 3.92
C GLY A 420 1.88 -25.86 3.46
N ALA A 421 1.84 -26.49 2.29
CA ALA A 421 2.63 -27.69 2.01
C ALA A 421 3.55 -27.67 0.75
N THR A 422 4.06 -26.51 0.31
CA THR A 422 5.17 -26.44 -0.67
C THR A 422 5.98 -25.14 -0.58
N GLN A 423 7.31 -25.29 -0.72
CA GLN A 423 8.30 -24.41 -1.40
C GLN A 423 8.17 -22.86 -1.29
N GLY A 424 9.17 -22.08 -0.87
CA GLY A 424 10.51 -22.42 -0.38
C GLY A 424 11.69 -22.11 -1.32
N ALA A 425 11.71 -20.98 -2.04
CA ALA A 425 12.92 -20.48 -2.73
C ALA A 425 12.98 -18.95 -2.95
N GLN A 426 13.96 -18.30 -2.29
CA GLN A 426 14.81 -17.18 -2.76
C GLN A 426 14.24 -15.86 -3.37
N LEU A 427 14.41 -14.78 -2.60
CA LEU A 427 14.42 -13.34 -2.94
C LEU A 427 15.49 -12.93 -4.02
N LYS A 428 15.27 -11.88 -4.89
CA LYS A 428 16.22 -10.76 -5.30
C LYS A 428 15.83 -9.94 -6.61
N ALA A 429 16.52 -8.83 -7.05
CA ALA A 429 16.37 -7.41 -6.56
C ALA A 429 17.29 -6.25 -7.28
N SER A 430 17.34 -4.84 -7.14
CA SER A 430 16.57 -3.69 -6.43
C SER A 430 17.23 -2.24 -6.01
N VAL A 431 16.69 -0.94 -6.21
CA VAL A 431 16.97 0.46 -5.52
C VAL A 431 16.00 1.77 -5.69
N ALA A 432 15.93 2.85 -4.79
CA ALA A 432 14.92 4.02 -4.71
C ALA A 432 15.21 5.51 -4.13
N ALA A 433 14.34 6.58 -4.33
CA ALA A 433 14.30 8.02 -3.76
C ALA A 433 13.05 8.96 -3.93
N ARG A 434 12.95 10.16 -3.22
CA ARG A 434 11.82 10.89 -2.47
C ARG A 434 10.96 12.05 -3.05
N ALA A 435 9.67 12.13 -2.61
CA ALA A 435 9.14 13.24 -1.78
C ALA A 435 9.14 12.78 -0.32
N THR A 436 9.38 13.67 0.63
CA THR A 436 10.28 13.28 1.73
C THR A 436 9.63 12.68 2.96
N ILE A 437 9.21 11.43 2.78
CA ILE A 437 8.92 10.45 3.84
C ILE A 437 10.19 9.60 3.99
N GLU A 438 10.74 9.51 5.19
CA GLU A 438 12.18 9.33 5.36
C GLU A 438 12.53 7.92 5.85
N VAL A 439 12.61 6.94 4.95
CA VAL A 439 12.88 5.53 5.30
C VAL A 439 14.28 5.05 4.86
N TYR A 440 15.34 5.79 5.23
CA TYR A 440 16.72 5.47 4.84
C TYR A 440 17.22 4.14 5.45
N ALA A 441 17.51 3.10 4.67
CA ALA A 441 18.01 1.83 5.20
C ALA A 441 19.53 1.63 5.03
N VAL A 442 20.20 1.06 6.03
CA VAL A 442 21.58 0.51 5.90
C VAL A 442 21.67 -0.84 6.60
N GLN A 443 21.94 -1.91 5.84
CA GLN A 443 22.18 -3.27 6.36
C GLN A 443 23.68 -3.54 6.44
N ASP A 444 24.12 -4.16 7.54
CA ASP A 444 25.52 -4.54 7.74
C ASP A 444 25.89 -5.81 6.97
N GLY A 445 27.12 -5.83 6.43
CA GLY A 445 27.70 -7.02 5.81
C GLY A 445 28.09 -8.05 6.86
N VAL A 446 27.85 -9.34 6.56
CA VAL A 446 28.37 -10.45 7.36
C VAL A 446 29.86 -10.62 7.05
N GLY A 447 30.68 -10.73 8.09
CA GLY A 447 32.11 -11.01 7.97
C GLY A 447 32.47 -12.46 8.34
N ALA A 448 33.72 -12.83 8.04
CA ALA A 448 34.27 -14.19 7.99
C ALA A 448 33.75 -15.01 6.80
#